data_AF-A0A5N9ED93-F1
#
_entry.id   AF-A0A5N9ED93-F1
#
_cell.length_a   1.000
_cell.length_b   1.000
_cell.length_c   1.000
_cell.angle_alpha   90.00
_cell.angle_beta   90.00
_cell.angle_gamma   90.00
#
_symmetry.space_group_name_H-M   'P 1'
#
loop_
_entity.id
_entity.type
_entity.pdbx_description
1 polymer ?
#
loop_
_entity_poly.entity_id
_entity_poly.type
_entity_poly.pdbx_seq_one_letter_code
_entity_poly.pdbx_strand_id
1 'polypeptide(L)'
;MAINEMYLKTPTKIIVSAIVLFTSTFLACESPINENAIDNQNQSVQSEKPDIAPGLEKNNNQSSQDQKSGGIFKALWSDPPTLDPHLVTDGTSYGIVIEIFSGLVKLGTNPEKPIQPDLAESWRVLDGGITYEFKIREDVKFSNGDPVTIKDIKWSLERAAYPETGST
;
A
#
# COMPACT_ATOMS: atom_id res chain seq x y z
N MET A 1 -21.14 61.91 -11.48
CA MET A 1 -22.45 61.32 -11.82
C MET A 1 -22.46 59.93 -11.17
N ALA A 2 -23.10 59.83 -10.01
CA ALA A 2 -23.27 58.59 -9.23
C ALA A 2 -24.47 57.79 -9.76
N ILE A 3 -24.86 56.73 -9.02
CA ILE A 3 -26.03 55.82 -9.12
C ILE A 3 -25.96 54.76 -10.25
N ASN A 4 -25.96 53.43 -10.03
CA ASN A 4 -26.63 52.63 -8.99
C ASN A 4 -25.87 51.32 -8.64
N GLU A 5 -25.72 51.09 -7.34
CA GLU A 5 -25.81 49.76 -6.73
C GLU A 5 -27.29 49.33 -6.63
N MET A 6 -27.59 48.07 -6.91
CA MET A 6 -28.74 47.25 -6.42
C MET A 6 -28.66 45.92 -7.20
N TYR A 7 -28.74 44.71 -6.64
CA TYR A 7 -29.49 44.26 -5.48
C TYR A 7 -29.04 42.81 -5.16
N LEU A 8 -28.52 42.60 -3.94
CA LEU A 8 -28.41 41.29 -3.30
C LEU A 8 -29.81 40.73 -2.98
N LYS A 9 -29.95 39.39 -2.84
CA LYS A 9 -30.54 38.70 -1.64
C LYS A 9 -31.47 37.48 -1.91
N THR A 10 -30.87 36.27 -1.82
CA THR A 10 -31.37 34.98 -1.22
C THR A 10 -32.60 34.22 -1.79
N PRO A 11 -32.88 32.95 -1.37
CA PRO A 11 -32.03 31.94 -0.73
C PRO A 11 -32.16 30.49 -1.30
N THR A 12 -31.07 29.74 -1.13
CA THR A 12 -30.99 28.29 -0.97
C THR A 12 -32.06 27.75 0.02
N LYS A 13 -32.93 26.85 -0.45
CA LYS A 13 -33.58 25.72 0.27
C LYS A 13 -34.71 25.18 -0.61
N ILE A 14 -35.01 23.89 -0.46
CA ILE A 14 -36.00 23.08 -1.19
C ILE A 14 -35.39 22.36 -2.39
N ILE A 15 -34.93 21.13 -2.15
CA ILE A 15 -35.40 19.86 -2.78
C ILE A 15 -34.64 18.75 -2.04
N VAL A 16 -35.13 18.36 -0.86
CA VAL A 16 -34.87 17.05 -0.25
C VAL A 16 -36.25 16.53 0.14
N SER A 17 -36.89 15.79 -0.76
CA SER A 17 -38.06 14.97 -0.45
C SER A 17 -38.34 14.06 -1.64
N ALA A 18 -38.64 12.80 -1.31
CA ALA A 18 -39.11 11.69 -2.13
C ALA A 18 -38.03 10.71 -2.64
N ILE A 19 -38.35 9.42 -2.45
CA ILE A 19 -37.63 8.20 -2.86
C ILE A 19 -36.59 7.80 -1.78
N VAL A 20 -36.84 6.87 -0.85
CA VAL A 20 -37.19 5.46 -1.05
C VAL A 20 -37.98 4.93 0.16
N LEU A 21 -39.25 4.59 -0.02
CA LEU A 21 -39.93 3.59 0.79
C LEU A 21 -40.04 2.34 -0.08
N PHE A 22 -39.04 1.47 -0.01
CA PHE A 22 -39.07 0.14 -0.60
C PHE A 22 -38.76 -0.89 0.47
N THR A 23 -39.85 -1.52 0.88
CA THR A 23 -39.99 -2.73 1.68
C THR A 23 -38.91 -3.79 1.44
N SER A 24 -38.33 -4.32 2.50
CA SER A 24 -38.21 -5.78 2.62
C SER A 24 -38.15 -6.17 4.09
N THR A 25 -39.20 -6.87 4.49
CA THR A 25 -39.30 -7.65 5.72
C THR A 25 -38.17 -8.66 5.77
N PHE A 26 -37.21 -8.44 6.68
CA PHE A 26 -36.33 -9.52 7.13
C PHE A 26 -37.15 -10.44 8.02
N LEU A 27 -37.59 -11.56 7.45
CA LEU A 27 -38.08 -12.70 8.20
C LEU A 27 -36.84 -13.39 8.80
N ALA A 28 -36.51 -13.06 10.03
CA ALA A 28 -35.53 -13.81 10.81
C ALA A 28 -36.11 -15.20 11.10
N CYS A 29 -35.54 -16.25 10.52
CA CYS A 29 -35.67 -17.59 11.05
C CYS A 29 -34.65 -17.73 12.19
N GLU A 30 -35.12 -17.51 13.41
CA GLU A 30 -34.37 -17.79 14.63
C GLU A 30 -34.45 -19.29 14.90
N SER A 31 -33.37 -20.02 14.60
CA SER A 31 -33.22 -21.41 15.06
C SER A 31 -32.81 -21.40 16.54
N PRO A 32 -33.48 -22.18 17.41
CA PRO A 32 -33.18 -22.18 18.83
C PRO A 32 -31.81 -22.80 19.11
N ILE A 33 -31.02 -22.08 19.91
CA ILE A 33 -29.80 -22.58 20.54
C ILE A 33 -30.24 -23.59 21.61
N ASN A 34 -29.88 -24.86 21.45
CA ASN A 34 -29.98 -25.85 22.51
C ASN A 34 -28.68 -25.81 23.32
N GLU A 35 -28.72 -25.08 24.43
CA GLU A 35 -27.76 -25.20 25.52
C GLU A 35 -28.26 -26.33 26.43
N ASN A 36 -27.56 -27.48 26.44
CA ASN A 36 -27.31 -28.28 27.64
C ASN A 36 -26.49 -29.54 27.35
N ALA A 37 -25.56 -29.78 28.28
CA ALA A 37 -24.87 -31.04 28.60
C ALA A 37 -23.58 -31.38 27.83
N ILE A 38 -22.50 -30.80 28.34
CA ILE A 38 -21.14 -31.36 28.42
C ILE A 38 -21.20 -32.77 29.04
N ASP A 39 -20.67 -33.80 28.37
CA ASP A 39 -19.72 -34.70 29.04
C ASP A 39 -18.86 -35.56 28.09
N ASN A 40 -17.54 -35.42 28.28
CA ASN A 40 -16.47 -36.40 28.14
C ASN A 40 -16.47 -37.40 26.97
N GLN A 41 -15.75 -37.05 25.90
CA GLN A 41 -14.97 -38.00 25.11
C GLN A 41 -13.49 -37.60 25.22
N ASN A 42 -12.78 -38.24 26.15
CA ASN A 42 -11.32 -38.31 26.17
C ASN A 42 -10.85 -38.98 24.87
N GLN A 43 -10.49 -38.18 23.86
CA GLN A 43 -9.63 -38.62 22.78
C GLN A 43 -8.24 -38.05 23.02
N SER A 44 -7.31 -38.94 23.34
CA SER A 44 -5.88 -38.70 23.36
C SER A 44 -5.42 -38.27 21.97
N VAL A 45 -5.37 -36.96 21.71
CA VAL A 45 -4.63 -36.41 20.58
C VAL A 45 -3.16 -36.59 20.93
N GLN A 46 -2.51 -37.56 20.30
CA GLN A 46 -1.06 -37.66 20.29
C GLN A 46 -0.51 -36.38 19.67
N SER A 47 0.13 -35.57 20.50
CA SER A 47 0.89 -34.40 20.08
C SER A 47 2.05 -34.87 19.20
N GLU A 48 1.85 -34.91 17.88
CA GLU A 48 2.98 -34.90 16.95
C GLU A 48 3.68 -33.55 17.13
N LYS A 49 4.82 -33.61 17.82
CA LYS A 49 5.81 -32.53 17.90
C LYS A 49 6.08 -32.07 16.46
N PRO A 50 5.88 -30.79 16.12
CA PRO A 50 6.18 -30.33 14.76
C PRO A 50 7.65 -30.62 14.47
N ASP A 51 7.92 -31.21 13.31
CA ASP A 51 9.27 -31.50 12.86
C ASP A 51 10.02 -30.17 12.71
N ILE A 52 10.85 -29.89 13.70
CA ILE A 52 11.74 -28.75 13.71
C ILE A 52 12.81 -29.01 12.64
N ALA A 53 12.96 -28.09 11.68
CA ALA A 53 13.96 -28.21 10.62
C ALA A 53 15.37 -28.50 11.19
N PRO A 54 16.16 -29.39 10.56
CA PRO A 54 17.52 -29.69 11.01
C PRO A 54 18.35 -28.40 11.04
N GLY A 55 18.74 -27.97 12.24
CA GLY A 55 19.49 -26.72 12.47
C GLY A 55 18.92 -25.77 13.53
N LEU A 56 17.73 -26.04 14.07
CA LEU A 56 17.14 -25.28 15.18
C LEU A 56 17.26 -26.00 16.54
N GLU A 57 18.19 -26.94 16.67
CA GLU A 57 18.57 -27.42 18.00
C GLU A 57 19.30 -26.29 18.73
N LYS A 58 18.71 -25.82 19.85
CA LYS A 58 19.30 -24.76 20.68
C LYS A 58 20.67 -25.19 21.19
N ASN A 59 21.72 -24.79 20.48
CA ASN A 59 23.06 -24.75 21.02
C ASN A 59 23.11 -23.64 22.07
N ASN A 60 22.93 -24.02 23.34
CA ASN A 60 23.00 -23.13 24.51
C ASN A 60 24.42 -22.58 24.82
N ASN A 61 25.33 -22.63 23.85
CA ASN A 61 26.66 -22.06 23.94
C ASN A 61 26.98 -21.34 22.64
N GLN A 62 26.71 -20.04 22.56
CA GLN A 62 27.62 -19.06 21.95
C GLN A 62 27.03 -17.65 22.01
N SER A 63 27.83 -16.76 22.60
CA SER A 63 27.83 -15.30 22.48
C SER A 63 26.46 -14.62 22.53
N SER A 64 26.19 -13.94 23.64
CA SER A 64 25.32 -12.79 23.74
C SER A 64 25.78 -11.70 22.76
N GLN A 65 25.58 -11.91 21.46
CA GLN A 65 25.35 -10.81 20.53
C GLN A 65 24.10 -10.15 21.06
N ASP A 66 24.24 -8.91 21.57
CA ASP A 66 23.13 -8.10 22.05
C ASP A 66 21.96 -8.26 21.10
N GLN A 67 20.91 -8.95 21.56
CA GLN A 67 19.74 -9.21 20.77
C GLN A 67 19.13 -7.84 20.49
N LYS A 68 19.36 -7.31 19.28
CA LYS A 68 18.87 -5.98 18.90
C LYS A 68 17.34 -6.02 18.98
N SER A 69 16.81 -5.44 20.05
CA SER A 69 15.37 -5.30 20.28
C SER A 69 14.90 -4.00 19.66
N GLY A 70 13.86 -4.06 18.83
CA GLY A 70 13.31 -2.90 18.13
C GLY A 70 12.71 -3.26 16.76
N GLY A 71 12.28 -2.25 16.02
CA GLY A 71 11.64 -2.40 14.72
C GLY A 71 10.11 -2.53 14.79
N ILE A 72 9.48 -2.46 13.62
CA ILE A 72 8.03 -2.65 13.46
C ILE A 72 7.83 -3.86 12.57
N PHE A 73 7.16 -4.88 13.10
CA PHE A 73 6.64 -5.98 12.30
C PHE A 73 5.27 -5.59 11.77
N LYS A 74 5.16 -5.44 10.44
CA LYS A 74 3.87 -5.24 9.76
C LYS A 74 3.44 -6.57 9.14
N ALA A 75 2.37 -7.15 9.67
CA ALA A 75 1.78 -8.33 9.06
C ALA A 75 1.08 -7.95 7.74
N LEU A 76 1.31 -8.75 6.69
CA LEU A 76 0.61 -8.60 5.42
C LEU A 76 -0.81 -9.13 5.54
N TRP A 77 -1.72 -8.56 4.74
CA TRP A 77 -3.11 -9.01 4.68
C TRP A 77 -3.28 -10.30 3.87
N SER A 78 -2.46 -10.49 2.85
CA SER A 78 -2.41 -11.65 1.97
C SER A 78 -1.00 -11.80 1.39
N ASP A 79 -0.77 -12.87 0.64
CA ASP A 79 0.42 -12.95 -0.20
C ASP A 79 0.28 -11.99 -1.40
N PRO A 80 1.36 -11.32 -1.83
CA PRO A 80 1.34 -10.47 -3.00
C PRO A 80 1.31 -11.33 -4.28
N PRO A 81 0.40 -11.10 -5.24
CA PRO A 81 0.41 -11.81 -6.51
C PRO A 81 1.65 -11.55 -7.37
N THR A 82 2.28 -10.38 -7.23
CA THR A 82 3.50 -10.01 -7.96
C THR A 82 4.31 -8.96 -7.20
N LEU A 83 5.61 -8.88 -7.47
CA LEU A 83 6.46 -7.78 -7.01
C LEU A 83 7.08 -7.00 -8.19
N ASP A 84 6.63 -7.26 -9.42
CA ASP A 84 7.01 -6.45 -10.58
C ASP A 84 6.25 -5.11 -10.53
N PRO A 85 6.92 -3.96 -10.33
CA PRO A 85 6.26 -2.67 -10.21
C PRO A 85 5.44 -2.25 -11.44
N HIS A 86 5.69 -2.83 -12.62
CA HIS A 86 4.93 -2.54 -13.84
C HIS A 86 3.68 -3.43 -14.00
N LEU A 87 3.47 -4.40 -13.12
CA LEU A 87 2.33 -5.34 -13.16
C LEU A 87 1.46 -5.29 -11.89
N VAL A 88 1.86 -4.53 -10.88
CA VAL A 88 1.10 -4.39 -9.64
C VAL A 88 -0.23 -3.67 -9.91
N THR A 89 -1.32 -4.32 -9.52
CA THR A 89 -2.69 -3.79 -9.60
C THR A 89 -3.44 -3.89 -8.26
N ASP A 90 -2.81 -4.41 -7.21
CA ASP A 90 -3.38 -4.62 -5.89
C ASP A 90 -2.61 -3.88 -4.78
N GLY A 91 -3.30 -3.64 -3.65
CA GLY A 91 -2.74 -2.88 -2.52
C GLY A 91 -1.69 -3.63 -1.71
N THR A 92 -1.76 -4.97 -1.63
CA THR A 92 -0.79 -5.77 -0.87
C THR A 92 0.58 -5.72 -1.54
N SER A 93 0.63 -5.98 -2.85
CA SER A 93 1.87 -5.87 -3.63
C SER A 93 2.39 -4.45 -3.63
N TYR A 94 1.52 -3.45 -3.80
CA TYR A 94 1.91 -2.04 -3.80
C TYR A 94 2.59 -1.64 -2.49
N GLY A 95 2.03 -2.04 -1.34
CA GLY A 95 2.59 -1.73 -0.02
C GLY A 95 3.99 -2.30 0.21
N ILE A 96 4.36 -3.36 -0.52
CA ILE A 96 5.70 -3.96 -0.48
C ILE A 96 6.61 -3.27 -1.51
N VAL A 97 6.12 -3.08 -2.74
CA VAL A 97 6.90 -2.51 -3.85
C VAL A 97 7.41 -1.12 -3.53
N ILE A 98 6.63 -0.25 -2.87
CA ILE A 98 7.07 1.10 -2.49
C ILE A 98 8.19 1.12 -1.44
N GLU A 99 8.41 0.01 -0.73
CA GLU A 99 9.49 -0.13 0.26
C GLU A 99 10.78 -0.68 -0.38
N ILE A 100 10.67 -1.36 -1.53
CA ILE A 100 11.79 -2.02 -2.22
C ILE A 100 12.31 -1.17 -3.39
N PHE A 101 11.41 -0.45 -4.08
CA PHE A 101 11.74 0.35 -5.26
C PHE A 101 11.61 1.84 -4.98
N SER A 102 12.49 2.63 -5.61
CA SER A 102 12.44 4.08 -5.59
C SER A 102 11.96 4.65 -6.91
N GLY A 103 11.21 5.75 -6.84
CA GLY A 103 10.74 6.50 -8.00
C GLY A 103 11.58 7.76 -8.24
N LEU A 104 11.28 8.53 -9.28
CA LEU A 104 11.86 9.88 -9.43
C LEU A 104 11.43 10.79 -8.27
N VAL A 105 10.17 10.67 -7.87
CA VAL A 105 9.53 11.36 -6.75
C VAL A 105 8.68 10.36 -5.98
N LYS A 106 8.26 10.74 -4.76
CA LYS A 106 7.36 9.95 -3.93
C LYS A 106 6.28 10.79 -3.27
N LEU A 107 5.25 10.13 -2.77
CA LEU A 107 4.21 10.76 -1.98
C LEU A 107 4.71 10.99 -0.54
N GLY A 108 4.70 12.23 -0.11
CA GLY A 108 5.01 12.66 1.25
C GLY A 108 3.80 12.64 2.17
N THR A 109 4.04 12.78 3.46
CA THR A 109 3.01 12.83 4.50
C THR A 109 2.39 14.21 4.69
N ASN A 110 3.04 15.27 4.18
CA ASN A 110 2.53 16.63 4.27
C ASN A 110 1.51 16.90 3.15
N PRO A 111 0.22 17.13 3.47
CA PRO A 111 -0.80 17.39 2.45
C PRO A 111 -0.59 18.69 1.68
N GLU A 112 0.12 19.68 2.23
CA GLU A 112 0.44 20.94 1.53
C GLU A 112 1.58 20.77 0.52
N LYS A 113 2.42 19.75 0.71
CA LYS A 113 3.54 19.40 -0.19
C LYS A 113 3.56 17.88 -0.38
N PRO A 114 2.57 17.34 -1.11
CA PRO A 114 2.37 15.90 -1.19
C PRO A 114 3.42 15.22 -2.05
N ILE A 115 4.11 15.93 -2.96
CA ILE A 115 5.16 15.35 -3.79
C ILE A 115 6.53 15.72 -3.23
N GLN A 116 7.36 14.71 -3.00
CA GLN A 116 8.70 14.87 -2.42
C GLN A 116 9.78 14.25 -3.31
N PRO A 117 11.02 14.77 -3.27
CA PRO A 117 12.18 14.16 -3.91
C PRO A 117 12.39 12.70 -3.47
N ASP A 118 12.80 11.85 -4.41
CA ASP A 118 13.28 10.49 -4.14
C ASP A 118 14.59 10.24 -4.91
N LEU A 119 14.61 9.50 -6.02
CA LEU A 119 15.81 9.38 -6.88
C LEU A 119 16.22 10.72 -7.50
N ALA A 120 15.25 11.57 -7.85
CA ALA A 120 15.53 12.94 -8.26
C ALA A 120 15.71 13.81 -7.02
N GLU A 121 16.76 14.63 -7.00
CA GLU A 121 16.96 15.63 -5.94
C GLU A 121 16.13 16.90 -6.18
N SER A 122 15.82 17.20 -7.44
CA SER A 122 14.97 18.32 -7.85
C SER A 122 14.45 18.11 -9.28
N TRP A 123 13.43 18.88 -9.67
CA TRP A 123 12.92 18.89 -11.03
C TRP A 123 12.41 20.27 -11.43
N ARG A 124 12.35 20.51 -12.74
CA ARG A 124 11.75 21.69 -13.36
C ARG A 124 10.61 21.27 -14.27
N VAL A 125 9.56 22.07 -14.29
CA VAL A 125 8.42 21.91 -15.19
C VAL A 125 8.51 23.00 -16.25
N LEU A 126 8.54 22.60 -17.51
CA LEU A 126 8.78 23.45 -18.67
C LEU A 126 7.62 23.29 -19.67
N ASP A 127 7.59 24.13 -20.69
CA ASP A 127 6.67 24.04 -21.83
C ASP A 127 5.19 23.91 -21.42
N GLY A 128 4.78 24.67 -20.40
CA GLY A 128 3.40 24.65 -19.90
C GLY A 128 2.98 23.34 -19.22
N GLY A 129 3.94 22.51 -18.78
CA GLY A 129 3.66 21.23 -18.10
C GLY A 129 3.82 19.99 -18.98
N ILE A 130 4.41 20.12 -20.16
CA ILE A 130 4.61 19.00 -21.09
C ILE A 130 6.02 18.40 -20.93
N THR A 131 6.99 19.22 -20.54
CA THR A 131 8.38 18.80 -20.37
C THR A 131 8.77 18.86 -18.90
N TYR A 132 9.32 17.75 -18.40
CA TYR A 132 9.86 17.65 -17.04
C TYR A 132 11.35 17.33 -17.11
N GLU A 133 12.16 18.15 -16.45
CA GLU A 133 13.60 17.93 -16.34
C GLU A 133 13.94 17.56 -14.90
N PHE A 134 14.53 16.39 -14.70
CA PHE A 134 14.90 15.87 -13.38
C PHE A 134 16.41 15.90 -13.19
N LYS A 135 16.86 16.36 -12.03
CA LYS A 135 18.26 16.20 -11.59
C LYS A 135 18.34 14.98 -10.69
N ILE A 136 19.13 13.98 -11.12
CA ILE A 136 19.24 12.68 -10.46
C ILE A 136 20.41 12.67 -9.48
N ARG A 137 20.24 11.99 -8.34
CA ARG A 137 21.32 11.76 -7.36
C ARG A 137 22.41 10.87 -7.96
N GLU A 138 23.67 11.16 -7.68
CA GLU A 138 24.82 10.44 -8.26
C GLU A 138 25.32 9.28 -7.39
N ASP A 139 24.91 9.23 -6.12
CA ASP A 139 25.39 8.28 -5.11
C ASP A 139 24.43 7.12 -4.83
N VAL A 140 23.42 6.92 -5.70
CA VAL A 140 22.42 5.87 -5.54
C VAL A 140 22.89 4.55 -6.11
N LYS A 141 22.64 3.47 -5.38
CA LYS A 141 23.00 2.10 -5.76
C LYS A 141 21.81 1.18 -5.59
N PHE A 142 21.76 0.15 -6.43
CA PHE A 142 20.90 -1.00 -6.21
C PHE A 142 21.39 -1.80 -4.99
N SER A 143 20.53 -2.69 -4.49
CA SER A 143 20.85 -3.56 -3.34
C SER A 143 22.03 -4.51 -3.60
N ASN A 144 22.35 -4.80 -4.87
CA ASN A 144 23.51 -5.57 -5.28
C ASN A 144 24.82 -4.75 -5.34
N GLY A 145 24.75 -3.43 -5.13
CA GLY A 145 25.88 -2.51 -5.13
C GLY A 145 26.16 -1.80 -6.45
N ASP A 146 25.47 -2.16 -7.53
CA ASP A 146 25.61 -1.50 -8.83
C ASP A 146 25.07 -0.06 -8.77
N PRO A 147 25.72 0.91 -9.42
CA PRO A 147 25.22 2.28 -9.47
C PRO A 147 23.94 2.36 -10.30
N VAL A 148 22.99 3.17 -9.85
CA VAL A 148 21.79 3.50 -10.64
C VAL A 148 22.19 4.52 -11.70
N THR A 149 21.81 4.27 -12.95
CA THR A 149 22.12 5.15 -14.08
C THR A 149 20.85 5.68 -14.75
N ILE A 150 21.01 6.74 -15.56
CA ILE A 150 19.92 7.28 -16.39
C ILE A 150 19.36 6.22 -17.35
N LYS A 151 20.17 5.23 -17.76
CA LYS A 151 19.71 4.15 -18.64
C LYS A 151 18.70 3.25 -17.94
N ASP A 152 18.85 3.01 -16.65
CA ASP A 152 17.95 2.16 -15.87
C ASP A 152 16.58 2.84 -15.67
N ILE A 153 16.60 4.15 -15.41
CA ILE A 153 15.39 4.98 -15.33
C ILE A 153 14.67 4.97 -16.68
N LYS A 154 15.40 5.24 -17.77
CA LYS A 154 14.84 5.23 -19.12
C LYS A 154 14.23 3.88 -19.46
N TRP A 155 14.96 2.80 -19.25
CA TRP A 155 14.49 1.45 -19.52
C TRP A 155 13.25 1.10 -18.70
N SER A 156 13.16 1.52 -17.45
CA SER A 156 12.00 1.27 -16.61
C SER A 156 10.75 1.95 -17.16
N LEU A 157 10.84 3.24 -17.52
CA LEU A 157 9.74 3.98 -18.13
C LEU A 157 9.34 3.40 -19.49
N GLU A 158 10.32 3.02 -20.31
CA GLU A 158 10.06 2.37 -21.62
C GLU A 158 9.39 1.01 -21.44
N ARG A 159 9.81 0.19 -20.47
CA ARG A 159 9.18 -1.11 -20.17
C ARG A 159 7.74 -0.93 -19.71
N ALA A 160 7.47 0.04 -18.83
CA ALA A 160 6.11 0.34 -18.38
C ALA A 160 5.18 0.72 -19.56
N ALA A 161 5.71 1.49 -20.53
CA ALA A 161 4.96 1.91 -21.70
C ALA A 161 4.90 0.85 -22.83
N TYR A 162 5.67 -0.23 -22.74
CA TYR A 162 5.76 -1.23 -23.80
C TYR A 162 4.53 -2.15 -23.80
N PRO A 163 3.78 -2.30 -24.92
CA PRO A 163 2.52 -3.04 -24.92
C PRO A 163 2.63 -4.49 -24.44
N GLU A 164 3.69 -5.20 -24.82
CA GLU A 164 3.89 -6.61 -24.43
C GLU A 164 4.21 -6.79 -22.95
N THR A 165 4.58 -5.73 -22.23
CA THR A 165 4.71 -5.79 -20.78
C THR A 165 3.36 -6.08 -20.14
N GLY A 166 2.24 -5.62 -20.73
CA GLY A 166 0.91 -5.80 -20.15
C GLY A 166 0.66 -4.96 -18.91
N SER A 167 1.33 -3.80 -18.78
CA SER A 167 1.03 -2.81 -17.75
C SER A 167 -0.35 -2.20 -18.00
N THR A 168 -1.21 -2.14 -16.97
CA THR A 168 -2.61 -1.67 -17.06
C THR A 168 -2.94 -0.60 -16.05
#